data_AF-A0A3N7CHS2-F1
#
_entry.id   AF-A0A3N7CHS2-F1
#
_cell.length_a   1.000
_cell.length_b   1.000
_cell.length_c   1.000
_cell.angle_alpha   90.00
_cell.angle_beta   90.00
_cell.angle_gamma   90.00
#
_symmetry.space_group_name_H-M   'P 1'
#
loop_
_entity.id
_entity.type
_entity.pdbx_description
1 polymer ?
#
loop_
_entity_poly.entity_id
_entity_poly.type
_entity_poly.pdbx_seq_one_letter_code
_entity_poly.pdbx_strand_id
1 'polypeptide(L)'
;MKKMIVLLAFTVLSFSSFAQNSLTNKTSQISLTIDSENKNAVKSDGLLIKVHFNNLRNETVKLLDLFDPEGIFFSITITKEDGNIISPSGAGKMDFGKANKFKYIEISQSSSYTKVLNISATLKKQGISLAPGKYKIKISYHNQYGSDCIKGWFNSNEIPFVIN
;
A
#
# COMPACT_ATOMS: atom_id res chain seq x y z
N MET A 1 17.92 61.57 -37.78
CA MET A 1 18.32 60.54 -36.79
C MET A 1 17.18 59.53 -36.68
N LYS A 2 17.30 58.35 -37.30
CA LYS A 2 16.27 57.30 -37.31
C LYS A 2 16.58 56.29 -36.20
N LYS A 3 15.66 56.10 -35.25
CA LYS A 3 15.77 55.04 -34.22
C LYS A 3 15.12 53.77 -34.76
N MET A 4 15.91 52.72 -34.91
CA MET A 4 15.48 51.40 -35.35
C MET A 4 15.14 50.57 -34.10
N ILE A 5 13.86 50.25 -33.91
CA ILE A 5 13.38 49.39 -32.82
C ILE A 5 13.49 47.95 -33.33
N VAL A 6 14.41 47.18 -32.75
CA VAL A 6 14.55 45.74 -32.99
C VAL A 6 13.61 45.02 -32.03
N LEU A 7 12.54 44.42 -32.57
CA LEU A 7 11.59 43.60 -31.82
C LEU A 7 12.16 42.18 -31.71
N LEU A 8 12.59 41.78 -30.51
CA LEU A 8 13.08 40.43 -30.22
C LEU A 8 11.87 39.52 -29.96
N ALA A 9 11.58 38.59 -30.88
CA ALA A 9 10.55 37.59 -30.69
C ALA A 9 11.08 36.44 -29.81
N PHE A 10 10.59 36.36 -28.56
CA PHE A 10 10.83 35.24 -27.65
C PHE A 10 9.88 34.08 -27.98
N THR A 11 10.36 33.07 -28.68
CA THR A 11 9.64 31.79 -28.88
C THR A 11 9.81 30.92 -27.63
N VAL A 12 8.77 30.85 -26.81
CA VAL A 12 8.68 29.90 -25.69
C VAL A 12 8.27 28.54 -26.27
N LEU A 13 9.23 27.65 -26.47
CA LEU A 13 8.99 26.24 -26.77
C LEU A 13 8.49 25.53 -25.50
N SER A 14 7.18 25.36 -25.38
CA SER A 14 6.53 24.56 -24.35
C SER A 14 6.72 23.05 -24.63
N PHE A 15 7.90 22.53 -24.29
CA PHE A 15 8.08 21.08 -24.12
C PHE A 15 7.63 20.66 -22.72
N SER A 16 6.36 20.30 -22.60
CA SER A 16 5.93 19.42 -21.52
C SER A 16 5.12 18.29 -22.11
N SER A 17 5.83 17.35 -22.75
CA SER A 17 5.37 15.99 -22.94
C SER A 17 5.24 15.35 -21.56
N PHE A 18 4.11 15.60 -20.90
CA PHE A 18 3.65 14.78 -19.80
C PHE A 18 3.38 13.40 -20.40
N ALA A 19 4.37 12.52 -20.33
CA ALA A 19 4.12 11.09 -20.39
C ALA A 19 3.25 10.76 -19.18
N GLN A 20 1.93 10.89 -19.33
CA GLN A 20 0.98 10.15 -18.52
C GLN A 20 1.24 8.68 -18.82
N ASN A 21 2.21 8.11 -18.09
CA ASN A 21 2.37 6.67 -17.99
C ASN A 21 0.98 6.12 -17.69
N SER A 22 0.44 5.38 -18.66
CA SER A 22 -0.84 4.72 -18.51
C SER A 22 -0.68 3.74 -17.34
N LEU A 23 -1.14 4.16 -16.16
CA LEU A 23 -1.58 3.28 -15.08
C LEU A 23 -2.88 2.60 -15.55
N THR A 24 -2.81 1.93 -16.71
CA THR A 24 -3.85 1.05 -17.21
C THR A 24 -3.89 -0.15 -16.26
N ASN A 25 -4.77 -0.08 -15.27
CA ASN A 25 -5.40 -1.17 -14.53
C ASN A 25 -4.62 -2.51 -14.52
N LYS A 26 -3.40 -2.51 -13.97
CA LYS A 26 -2.67 -3.73 -13.58
C LYS A 26 -3.25 -4.39 -12.32
N THR A 27 -4.39 -3.87 -11.84
CA THR A 27 -5.21 -4.35 -10.72
C THR A 27 -5.90 -5.70 -10.99
N SER A 28 -5.72 -6.30 -12.17
CA SER A 28 -6.34 -7.58 -12.56
C SER A 28 -5.55 -8.83 -12.16
N GLN A 29 -4.36 -8.70 -11.55
CA GLN A 29 -3.51 -9.86 -11.26
C GLN A 29 -3.87 -10.54 -9.94
N ILE A 30 -4.11 -9.75 -8.90
CA ILE A 30 -4.54 -10.23 -7.59
C ILE A 30 -5.63 -9.32 -7.04
N SER A 31 -6.47 -9.85 -6.15
CA SER A 31 -7.25 -9.03 -5.22
C SER A 31 -6.63 -9.09 -3.84
N LEU A 32 -6.72 -7.97 -3.13
CA LEU A 32 -6.39 -7.89 -1.71
C LEU A 32 -7.69 -7.85 -0.93
N THR A 33 -7.85 -8.74 0.04
CA THR A 33 -8.96 -8.67 1.01
C THR A 33 -8.42 -8.76 2.42
N ILE A 34 -9.14 -8.18 3.38
CA ILE A 34 -8.78 -8.22 4.79
C ILE A 34 -9.94 -8.71 5.64
N ASP A 35 -9.59 -9.45 6.69
CA ASP A 35 -10.49 -9.90 7.73
C ASP A 35 -9.85 -9.67 9.10
N SER A 36 -10.67 -9.37 10.10
CA SER A 36 -10.20 -9.29 11.48
C SER A 36 -9.99 -10.70 12.01
N GLU A 37 -8.87 -10.94 12.69
CA GLU A 37 -8.69 -12.18 13.44
C GLU A 37 -9.66 -12.23 14.64
N ASN A 38 -9.99 -11.07 15.20
CA ASN A 38 -10.88 -10.91 16.34
C ASN A 38 -12.23 -10.37 15.85
N LYS A 39 -13.28 -11.21 15.84
CA LYS A 39 -14.64 -10.80 15.44
C LYS A 39 -15.36 -9.90 16.45
N ASN A 40 -14.77 -9.72 17.64
CA ASN A 40 -15.35 -8.98 18.76
C ASN A 40 -14.52 -7.73 19.09
N ALA A 41 -14.94 -6.98 20.11
CA ALA A 41 -14.20 -5.84 20.62
C ALA A 41 -12.74 -6.18 20.92
N VAL A 42 -11.85 -5.34 20.40
CA VAL A 42 -10.41 -5.56 20.36
C VAL A 42 -9.77 -4.67 21.42
N LYS A 43 -8.89 -5.25 22.24
CA LYS A 43 -8.01 -4.43 23.08
C LYS A 43 -7.09 -3.62 22.18
N SER A 44 -6.75 -2.40 22.55
CA SER A 44 -5.91 -1.52 21.73
C SER A 44 -4.56 -2.13 21.32
N ASP A 45 -4.05 -3.11 22.07
CA ASP A 45 -2.79 -3.82 21.81
C ASP A 45 -2.94 -5.13 21.00
N GLY A 46 -4.16 -5.55 20.68
CA GLY A 46 -4.47 -6.85 20.06
C GLY A 46 -5.05 -6.80 18.64
N LEU A 47 -4.85 -5.71 17.89
CA LEU A 47 -5.38 -5.56 16.55
C LEU A 47 -4.54 -6.33 15.52
N LEU A 48 -4.95 -7.57 15.28
CA LEU A 48 -4.39 -8.47 14.27
C LEU A 48 -5.31 -8.55 13.05
N ILE A 49 -4.77 -8.27 11.86
CA ILE A 49 -5.50 -8.29 10.59
C ILE A 49 -4.93 -9.39 9.69
N LYS A 50 -5.81 -10.25 9.18
CA LYS A 50 -5.49 -11.22 8.12
C LYS A 50 -5.63 -10.51 6.79
N VAL A 51 -4.56 -10.52 6.02
CA VAL A 51 -4.49 -9.99 4.65
C VAL A 51 -4.40 -11.15 3.69
N HIS A 52 -5.38 -11.26 2.82
CA HIS A 52 -5.51 -12.31 1.82
C HIS A 52 -5.13 -11.75 0.44
N PHE A 53 -4.15 -12.39 -0.18
CA PHE A 53 -3.73 -12.15 -1.56
C PHE A 53 -4.34 -13.25 -2.42
N ASN A 54 -5.40 -12.92 -3.17
CA ASN A 54 -6.11 -13.90 -3.99
C ASN A 54 -5.62 -13.79 -5.44
N ASN A 55 -5.15 -14.90 -6.00
CA ASN A 55 -4.72 -14.93 -7.40
C ASN A 55 -5.94 -14.93 -8.33
N LEU A 56 -6.07 -13.89 -9.15
CA LEU A 56 -7.15 -13.74 -10.12
C LEU A 56 -6.79 -14.26 -11.52
N ARG A 57 -5.52 -14.63 -11.73
CA ARG A 57 -5.03 -15.14 -13.02
C ARG A 57 -5.27 -16.64 -13.13
N ASN A 58 -5.26 -17.12 -14.37
CA ASN A 58 -5.29 -18.53 -14.72
C ASN A 58 -3.89 -19.18 -14.71
N GLU A 59 -2.91 -18.55 -14.05
CA GLU A 59 -1.53 -19.01 -13.93
C GLU A 59 -0.99 -18.67 -12.54
N THR A 60 0.08 -19.35 -12.10
CA THR A 60 0.75 -19.04 -10.84
C THR A 60 1.30 -17.61 -10.85
N VAL A 61 1.02 -16.85 -9.80
CA VAL A 61 1.63 -15.52 -9.59
C VAL A 61 2.63 -15.58 -8.46
N LYS A 62 3.69 -14.77 -8.57
CA LYS A 62 4.70 -14.63 -7.53
C LYS A 62 4.48 -13.35 -6.75
N LEU A 63 4.48 -13.46 -5.43
CA LEU A 63 4.49 -12.34 -4.49
C LEU A 63 5.88 -12.24 -3.87
N LEU A 64 6.40 -11.03 -3.66
CA LEU A 64 7.65 -10.85 -2.96
C LEU A 64 7.48 -11.28 -1.49
N ASP A 65 8.28 -12.24 -1.02
CA ASP A 65 8.26 -12.69 0.37
C ASP A 65 9.07 -11.73 1.25
N LEU A 66 8.57 -10.51 1.34
CA LEU A 66 9.17 -9.45 2.14
C LEU A 66 8.08 -8.47 2.57
N PHE A 67 7.75 -8.54 3.86
CA PHE A 67 6.67 -7.75 4.46
C PHE A 67 7.12 -6.96 5.68
N ASP A 68 8.41 -7.02 6.04
CA ASP A 68 8.98 -6.32 7.18
C ASP A 68 10.10 -5.38 6.72
N PRO A 69 10.13 -4.13 7.21
CA PRO A 69 9.06 -3.39 7.91
C PRO A 69 7.73 -3.30 7.13
N GLU A 70 6.63 -3.53 7.84
CA GLU A 70 5.25 -3.46 7.30
C GLU A 70 4.99 -2.14 6.58
N GLY A 71 5.42 -1.01 7.15
CA GLY A 71 5.22 0.32 6.58
C GLY A 71 5.93 0.62 5.26
N ILE A 72 6.73 -0.32 4.71
CA ILE A 72 7.33 -0.21 3.37
C ILE A 72 6.53 -0.94 2.31
N PHE A 73 5.66 -1.87 2.72
CA PHE A 73 4.84 -2.67 1.81
C PHE A 73 3.35 -2.45 1.99
N PHE A 74 2.96 -1.86 3.12
CA PHE A 74 1.56 -1.61 3.46
C PHE A 74 1.34 -0.16 3.90
N SER A 75 0.32 0.45 3.32
CA SER A 75 -0.32 1.65 3.86
C SER A 75 -1.54 1.23 4.66
N ILE A 76 -1.65 1.72 5.89
CA ILE A 76 -2.79 1.46 6.78
C ILE A 76 -3.58 2.75 6.94
N THR A 77 -4.89 2.69 6.72
CA THR A 77 -5.81 3.80 6.96
C THR A 77 -6.85 3.33 7.96
N ILE A 78 -6.93 4.00 9.10
CA ILE A 78 -7.94 3.77 10.14
C ILE A 78 -8.84 5.00 10.20
N THR A 79 -10.15 4.82 10.09
CA THR A 79 -11.12 5.91 10.13
C THR A 79 -12.05 5.70 11.32
N LYS A 80 -12.10 6.67 12.23
CA LYS A 80 -13.04 6.64 13.36
C LYS A 80 -14.46 6.98 12.90
N GLU A 81 -15.49 6.59 13.67
CA GLU A 81 -16.91 6.85 13.36
C GLU A 81 -17.22 8.34 13.12
N ASP A 82 -16.46 9.25 13.74
CA ASP A 82 -16.56 10.70 13.55
C ASP A 82 -15.90 11.23 12.26
N GLY A 83 -15.31 10.34 11.45
CA GLY A 83 -14.62 10.66 10.21
C GLY A 83 -13.13 11.00 10.37
N ASN A 84 -12.60 11.06 11.59
CA ASN A 84 -11.18 11.30 11.81
C ASN A 84 -10.33 10.15 11.23
N ILE A 85 -9.39 10.51 10.35
CA ILE A 85 -8.48 9.56 9.70
C ILE A 85 -7.15 9.50 10.46
N ILE A 86 -6.73 8.28 10.77
CA ILE A 86 -5.47 7.93 11.41
C ILE A 86 -4.70 7.05 10.41
N SER A 87 -3.62 7.59 9.87
CA SER A 87 -2.77 6.89 8.91
C SER A 87 -1.34 6.83 9.44
N PRO A 88 -0.90 5.69 10.00
CA PRO A 88 0.50 5.51 10.41
C PRO A 88 1.44 5.84 9.25
N SER A 89 2.52 6.56 9.54
CA SER A 89 3.53 6.91 8.55
C SER A 89 4.18 5.66 7.98
N GLY A 90 4.44 5.65 6.67
CA GLY A 90 5.25 4.60 6.06
C GLY A 90 6.69 4.63 6.56
N ALA A 91 7.41 3.52 6.41
CA ALA A 91 8.79 3.35 6.91
C ALA A 91 9.87 3.87 5.92
N GLY A 92 9.49 4.66 4.92
CA GLY A 92 10.41 5.29 3.98
C GLY A 92 10.97 4.32 2.92
N LYS A 93 12.17 4.63 2.40
CA LYS A 93 12.86 3.79 1.41
C LYS A 93 13.69 2.71 2.12
N MET A 94 13.63 1.48 1.64
CA MET A 94 14.53 0.41 2.08
C MET A 94 15.75 0.30 1.17
N ASP A 95 16.94 0.16 1.76
CA ASP A 95 18.12 -0.32 1.06
C ASP A 95 18.26 -1.83 1.31
N PHE A 96 18.15 -2.63 0.24
CA PHE A 96 18.31 -4.08 0.30
C PHE A 96 19.79 -4.51 0.20
N GLY A 97 20.73 -3.58 0.11
CA GLY A 97 22.14 -3.87 -0.09
C GLY A 97 22.42 -4.62 -1.40
N LYS A 98 23.67 -5.04 -1.59
CA LYS A 98 24.15 -5.70 -2.83
C LYS A 98 23.87 -7.21 -2.90
N ALA A 99 23.42 -7.82 -1.81
CA ALA A 99 23.44 -9.29 -1.64
C ALA A 99 22.05 -9.95 -1.51
N ASN A 100 20.95 -9.18 -1.59
CA ASN A 100 19.64 -9.76 -1.31
C ASN A 100 19.10 -10.56 -2.48
N LYS A 101 19.19 -11.89 -2.35
CA LYS A 101 18.35 -12.82 -3.10
C LYS A 101 16.93 -12.68 -2.57
N PHE A 102 16.09 -11.99 -3.32
CA PHE A 102 14.67 -11.94 -3.03
C PHE A 102 14.07 -13.35 -3.00
N LYS A 103 13.23 -13.60 -2.00
CA LYS A 103 12.39 -14.79 -1.93
C LYS A 103 11.01 -14.47 -2.48
N TYR A 104 10.35 -15.48 -3.00
CA TYR A 104 9.05 -15.34 -3.62
C TYR A 104 8.09 -16.38 -3.06
N ILE A 105 6.86 -15.95 -2.80
CA ILE A 105 5.72 -16.82 -2.52
C ILE A 105 5.02 -17.08 -3.85
N GLU A 106 4.81 -18.35 -4.18
CA GLU A 106 4.03 -18.76 -5.34
C GLU A 106 2.57 -18.96 -4.93
N ILE A 107 1.66 -18.24 -5.57
CA ILE A 107 0.22 -18.38 -5.37
C ILE A 107 -0.34 -19.02 -6.63
N SER A 108 -0.70 -20.30 -6.53
CA SER A 108 -1.29 -21.06 -7.64
C SER A 108 -2.60 -20.42 -8.13
N GLN A 109 -3.04 -20.81 -9.32
CA GLN A 109 -4.31 -20.37 -9.89
C GLN A 109 -5.46 -20.55 -8.89
N SER A 110 -6.32 -19.53 -8.77
CA SER A 110 -7.50 -19.53 -7.90
C SER A 110 -7.25 -19.84 -6.41
N SER A 111 -5.99 -19.76 -5.99
CA SER A 111 -5.57 -19.94 -4.59
C SER A 111 -5.31 -18.59 -3.93
N SER A 112 -5.14 -18.60 -2.62
CA SER A 112 -4.80 -17.41 -1.85
C SER A 112 -3.62 -17.63 -0.91
N TYR A 113 -2.88 -16.57 -0.65
CA TYR A 113 -1.87 -16.50 0.41
C TYR A 113 -2.36 -15.56 1.52
N THR A 114 -2.16 -15.94 2.78
CA THR A 114 -2.60 -15.14 3.93
C THR A 114 -1.40 -14.67 4.75
N LYS A 115 -1.34 -13.36 5.01
CA LYS A 115 -0.38 -12.73 5.92
C LYS A 115 -1.12 -12.12 7.09
N VAL A 116 -0.69 -12.41 8.32
CA VAL A 116 -1.17 -11.70 9.51
C VAL A 116 -0.29 -10.48 9.74
N LEU A 117 -0.92 -9.31 9.90
CA LEU A 117 -0.28 -8.05 10.27
C LEU A 117 -0.64 -7.68 11.70
N ASN A 118 0.33 -7.18 12.46
CA ASN A 118 0.12 -6.70 13.83
C ASN A 118 0.03 -5.17 13.82
N ILE A 119 -1.18 -4.67 13.57
CA ILE A 119 -1.44 -3.24 13.44
C ILE A 119 -1.16 -2.51 14.75
N SER A 120 -1.49 -3.11 15.89
CA SER A 120 -1.19 -2.54 17.21
C SER A 120 0.31 -2.33 17.42
N ALA A 121 1.16 -3.26 16.99
CA ALA A 121 2.61 -3.09 17.07
C ALA A 121 3.09 -1.92 16.20
N THR A 122 2.54 -1.77 14.99
CA THR A 122 2.84 -0.66 14.08
C THR A 122 2.40 0.69 14.66
N LEU A 123 1.18 0.78 15.22
CA LEU A 123 0.69 1.97 15.90
C LEU A 123 1.56 2.35 17.10
N LYS A 124 1.89 1.37 17.95
CA LYS A 124 2.72 1.57 19.15
C LYS A 124 4.13 2.07 18.81
N LYS A 125 4.77 1.51 17.77
CA LYS A 125 6.09 1.97 17.30
C LYS A 125 6.08 3.44 16.90
N GLN A 126 4.93 3.97 16.48
CA GLN A 126 4.75 5.37 16.08
C GLN A 126 4.14 6.24 17.19
N GLY A 127 3.95 5.70 18.40
CA GLY A 127 3.32 6.43 19.51
C GLY A 127 1.84 6.75 19.29
N ILE A 128 1.16 6.03 18.38
CA ILE A 128 -0.26 6.22 18.10
C ILE A 128 -1.07 5.32 19.05
N SER A 129 -1.98 5.94 19.81
CA SER A 129 -2.94 5.24 20.66
C SER A 129 -4.35 5.49 20.14
N LEU A 130 -5.15 4.43 20.00
CA LEU A 130 -6.55 4.54 19.63
C LEU A 130 -7.40 4.70 20.90
N ALA A 131 -8.20 5.76 20.94
CA ALA A 131 -9.21 5.92 21.98
C ALA A 131 -10.32 4.85 21.84
N PRO A 132 -11.06 4.54 22.92
CA PRO A 132 -12.25 3.70 22.82
C PRO A 132 -13.25 4.25 21.79
N GLY A 133 -13.86 3.35 21.03
CA GLY A 133 -14.83 3.72 20.00
C GLY A 133 -14.86 2.76 18.81
N LYS A 134 -15.70 3.10 17.82
CA LYS A 134 -15.83 2.35 16.57
C LYS A 134 -14.93 2.94 15.49
N TYR A 135 -14.35 2.04 14.71
CA TYR A 135 -13.41 2.34 13.66
C TYR A 135 -13.67 1.47 12.43
N LYS A 136 -13.11 1.91 11.30
CA LYS A 136 -12.93 1.12 10.09
C LYS A 136 -11.44 1.08 9.76
N ILE A 137 -10.97 -0.04 9.23
CA ILE A 137 -9.60 -0.17 8.74
C ILE A 137 -9.62 -0.58 7.28
N LYS A 138 -8.69 0.00 6.53
CA LYS A 138 -8.34 -0.33 5.14
C LYS A 138 -6.84 -0.50 5.04
N ILE A 139 -6.39 -1.46 4.24
CA ILE A 139 -4.98 -1.71 3.99
C ILE A 139 -4.73 -1.67 2.48
N SER A 140 -3.66 -1.01 2.07
CA SER A 140 -3.17 -1.05 0.69
C SER A 140 -1.81 -1.73 0.69
N TYR A 141 -1.65 -2.78 -0.11
CA TYR A 141 -0.36 -3.38 -0.39
C TYR A 141 0.28 -2.70 -1.60
N HIS A 142 1.56 -2.37 -1.50
CA HIS A 142 2.34 -1.85 -2.61
C HIS A 142 3.68 -2.56 -2.74
N ASN A 143 3.97 -3.03 -3.94
CA ASN A 143 5.27 -3.62 -4.27
C ASN A 143 5.89 -2.97 -5.50
N GLN A 144 7.10 -2.45 -5.30
CA GLN A 144 7.94 -1.87 -6.34
C GLN A 144 9.25 -2.66 -6.54
N TYR A 145 9.47 -3.69 -5.72
CA TYR A 145 10.73 -4.44 -5.63
C TYR A 145 10.59 -5.86 -6.18
N GLY A 146 11.71 -6.56 -6.30
CA GLY A 146 11.80 -7.87 -6.95
C GLY A 146 11.75 -7.79 -8.49
N SER A 147 12.28 -8.81 -9.16
CA SER A 147 12.24 -8.91 -10.63
C SER A 147 11.05 -9.74 -11.12
N ASP A 148 10.81 -10.89 -10.50
CA ASP A 148 9.84 -11.90 -10.96
C ASP A 148 8.65 -12.04 -10.00
N CYS A 149 7.95 -10.94 -9.78
CA CYS A 149 6.76 -10.92 -8.93
C CYS A 149 5.78 -9.82 -9.37
N ILE A 150 4.55 -9.90 -8.87
CA ILE A 150 3.56 -8.86 -9.08
C ILE A 150 4.05 -7.53 -8.51
N LYS A 151 3.81 -6.45 -9.28
CA LYS A 151 4.16 -5.08 -8.91
C LYS A 151 2.93 -4.20 -9.05
N GLY A 152 2.85 -3.19 -8.21
CA GLY A 152 1.75 -2.23 -8.24
C GLY A 152 1.18 -1.96 -6.85
N TRP A 153 -0.04 -1.45 -6.85
CA TRP A 153 -0.79 -1.03 -5.68
C TRP A 153 -2.14 -1.76 -5.66
N PHE A 154 -2.46 -2.36 -4.53
CA PHE A 154 -3.62 -3.21 -4.36
C PHE A 154 -4.35 -2.78 -3.09
N ASN A 155 -5.60 -2.36 -3.23
CA ASN A 155 -6.41 -1.88 -2.11
C ASN A 155 -7.28 -3.01 -1.58
N SER A 156 -7.40 -3.12 -0.26
CA SER A 156 -8.35 -4.03 0.38
C SER A 156 -9.77 -3.46 0.41
N ASN A 157 -10.71 -4.33 0.79
CA ASN A 157 -11.98 -3.92 1.40
C ASN A 157 -11.74 -3.17 2.74
N GLU A 158 -12.79 -2.53 3.24
CA GLU A 158 -12.82 -1.94 4.58
C GLU A 158 -13.53 -2.89 5.55
N ILE A 159 -13.02 -3.01 6.77
CA ILE A 159 -13.68 -3.78 7.83
C ILE A 159 -13.87 -2.93 9.09
N PRO A 160 -15.02 -3.05 9.77
CA PRO A 160 -15.26 -2.36 11.03
C PRO A 160 -14.58 -3.09 12.21
N PHE A 161 -14.21 -2.34 13.24
CA PHE A 161 -13.78 -2.88 14.53
C PHE A 161 -14.10 -1.91 15.67
N VAL A 162 -14.04 -2.40 16.91
CA VAL A 162 -14.33 -1.61 18.12
C VAL A 162 -13.15 -1.71 19.08
N ILE A 163 -12.67 -0.57 19.57
CA ILE A 163 -11.73 -0.47 20.68
C ILE A 163 -12.52 -0.23 21.96
N ASN A 164 -12.28 -1.06 22.97
CA ASN A 164 -12.84 -0.90 24.32
C ASN A 164 -11.92 -0.11 25.24
#